data_AF-A0A9D0AXK6-F1
#
_entry.id   AF-A0A9D0AXK6-F1
#
_cell.length_a   1.000
_cell.length_b   1.000
_cell.length_c   1.000
_cell.angle_alpha   90.00
_cell.angle_beta   90.00
_cell.angle_gamma   90.00
#
_symmetry.space_group_name_H-M   'P 1'
#
loop_
_entity.id
_entity.type
_entity.pdbx_description
1 polymer ?
#
loop_
_entity_poly.entity_id
_entity_poly.type
_entity_poly.pdbx_seq_one_letter_code
_entity_poly.pdbx_strand_id
1 'polypeptide(L)' 'MEITFSDASSFNQDLSSWDVSKVTNMFMMFNNASSFNQNLSNWNVSNVTNMGNMFDGVTLSTANYDALLIG' A
#
# COMPACT_ATOMS: atom_id res chain seq x y z
N MET A 1 -9.47 9.74 -6.75
CA MET A 1 -9.94 9.26 -5.44
C MET A 1 -8.73 9.31 -4.53
N GLU A 2 -8.79 10.06 -3.43
CA GLU A 2 -7.77 10.06 -2.38
C GLU A 2 -8.32 9.19 -1.25
N ILE A 3 -7.94 7.91 -1.20
CA ILE A 3 -8.21 7.05 -0.04
C ILE A 3 -6.92 7.01 0.77
N THR A 4 -6.99 7.33 2.05
CA THR A 4 -5.87 7.22 2.98
C THR A 4 -6.26 6.41 4.21
N PHE A 5 -5.37 5.50 4.60
CA PHE A 5 -5.38 4.74 5.84
C PHE A 5 -4.24 5.21 6.77
N SER A 6 -3.82 6.48 6.64
CA SER A 6 -2.86 7.08 7.56
C SER A 6 -3.30 6.91 9.01
N ASP A 7 -2.37 6.48 9.86
CA ASP A 7 -2.54 6.25 11.30
C ASP A 7 -3.55 5.17 11.68
N ALA A 8 -4.04 4.40 10.69
CA ALA A 8 -4.89 3.23 10.92
C ALA A 8 -4.02 2.05 11.40
N SER A 9 -3.46 2.16 12.60
CA SER A 9 -2.46 1.24 13.17
C SER A 9 -2.88 -0.24 13.19
N SER A 10 -4.19 -0.51 13.27
CA SER A 10 -4.77 -1.87 13.27
C SER A 10 -5.24 -2.34 11.89
N PHE A 11 -5.06 -1.54 10.84
CA PHE A 11 -5.53 -1.86 9.49
C PHE A 11 -4.66 -2.94 8.85
N ASN A 12 -5.28 -4.06 8.48
CA ASN A 12 -4.64 -5.19 7.79
C ASN A 12 -5.67 -6.01 7.01
N GLN A 13 -6.62 -5.34 6.36
CA GLN A 13 -7.70 -6.01 5.63
C GLN A 13 -7.23 -6.42 4.24
N ASP A 14 -7.81 -7.48 3.67
CA ASP A 14 -7.51 -7.92 2.31
C ASP A 14 -7.87 -6.82 1.29
N LEU A 15 -6.90 -6.49 0.42
CA LEU A 15 -6.99 -5.46 -0.61
C LEU A 15 -6.80 -6.03 -2.03
N SER A 16 -6.79 -7.35 -2.17
CA SER A 16 -6.55 -8.03 -3.45
C SER A 16 -7.58 -7.69 -4.53
N SER A 17 -8.80 -7.27 -4.13
CA SER A 17 -9.88 -6.90 -5.04
C SER A 17 -9.86 -5.44 -5.50
N TRP A 18 -8.91 -4.63 -5.02
CA TRP A 18 -8.87 -3.20 -5.35
C TRP A 18 -8.28 -2.96 -6.73
N ASP A 19 -9.05 -2.33 -7.61
CA ASP A 19 -8.54 -1.81 -8.88
C ASP A 19 -7.93 -0.41 -8.67
N VAL A 20 -6.61 -0.36 -8.62
CA VAL A 20 -5.83 0.88 -8.50
C VAL A 20 -5.24 1.34 -9.84
N SER A 21 -5.61 0.72 -10.96
CA SER A 21 -5.00 0.98 -12.28
C SER A 21 -5.14 2.42 -12.77
N LYS A 22 -6.09 3.19 -12.23
CA LYS A 22 -6.31 4.60 -12.57
C LYS A 22 -5.84 5.59 -11.50
N VAL A 23 -5.27 5.09 -10.40
CA VAL A 23 -4.79 5.93 -9.30
C VAL A 23 -3.47 6.58 -9.70
N THR A 24 -3.35 7.88 -9.47
CA THR A 24 -2.13 8.66 -9.76
C THR A 24 -1.38 9.09 -8.50
N ASN A 25 -2.04 9.11 -7.34
CA ASN A 25 -1.45 9.55 -6.08
C ASN A 25 -1.79 8.56 -4.96
N MET A 26 -0.75 8.01 -4.31
CA MET A 26 -0.83 7.10 -3.16
C MET A 26 -0.02 7.65 -1.97
N PHE A 27 0.24 8.96 -1.94
CA PHE A 27 0.96 9.61 -0.85
C PHE A 27 0.35 9.30 0.52
N MET A 28 1.18 8.85 1.46
CA MET A 28 0.80 8.49 2.84
C MET A 28 -0.35 7.47 2.97
N MET A 29 -0.66 6.69 1.94
CA MET A 29 -1.85 5.82 1.94
C MET A 29 -1.89 4.82 3.10
N PHE A 30 -0.75 4.30 3.57
CA PHE A 30 -0.64 3.40 4.73
C PHE A 30 0.33 3.93 5.79
N ASN A 31 0.57 5.25 5.83
CA ASN A 31 1.48 5.84 6.81
C ASN A 31 1.06 5.45 8.23
N ASN A 32 2.01 4.99 9.06
CA ASN A 32 1.77 4.52 10.44
C ASN A 32 0.71 3.41 10.60
N ALA A 33 0.33 2.69 9.54
CA ALA A 33 -0.51 1.51 9.62
C ALA A 33 0.31 0.30 10.09
N SER A 34 0.75 0.33 11.35
CA SER A 34 1.78 -0.59 11.88
C SER A 34 1.47 -2.08 11.76
N SER A 35 0.19 -2.47 11.76
CA SER A 35 -0.27 -3.86 11.57
C SER A 35 -0.42 -4.28 10.10
N PHE A 36 -0.24 -3.36 9.15
CA PHE A 36 -0.43 -3.63 7.74
C PHE A 36 0.63 -4.61 7.21
N ASN A 37 0.18 -5.76 6.69
CA ASN A 37 1.03 -6.80 6.17
C ASN A 37 0.31 -7.61 5.07
N GLN A 38 -0.21 -6.90 4.06
CA GLN A 38 -0.87 -7.52 2.91
C GLN A 38 0.05 -7.63 1.71
N ASN A 39 -0.17 -8.66 0.89
CA ASN A 39 0.47 -8.77 -0.42
C ASN A 39 -0.27 -7.86 -1.42
N LEU A 40 0.47 -6.95 -2.05
CA LEU A 40 -0.04 -6.01 -3.05
C LEU A 40 0.48 -6.28 -4.47
N SER A 41 1.07 -7.46 -4.73
CA SER A 41 1.66 -7.81 -6.04
C SER A 41 0.68 -7.73 -7.22
N ASN A 42 -0.63 -7.76 -6.96
CA ASN A 42 -1.67 -7.67 -7.98
C ASN A 42 -2.05 -6.22 -8.35
N TRP A 43 -1.52 -5.23 -7.63
CA TRP A 43 -1.85 -3.82 -7.88
C TRP A 43 -1.10 -3.31 -9.10
N ASN A 44 -1.84 -2.89 -10.13
CA ASN A 44 -1.25 -2.15 -11.24
C ASN A 44 -1.01 -0.69 -10.84
N VAL A 45 0.25 -0.38 -10.53
CA VAL A 45 0.68 0.97 -10.10
C VAL A 45 1.32 1.80 -11.22
N SER A 46 1.21 1.38 -12.49
CA SER A 46 1.91 2.03 -13.61
C SER A 46 1.55 3.51 -13.82
N ASN A 47 0.37 3.93 -13.34
CA ASN A 47 -0.11 5.31 -13.45
C ASN A 47 0.18 6.17 -12.21
N VAL A 48 0.74 5.59 -11.15
CA VAL A 48 1.04 6.30 -9.90
C VAL A 48 2.28 7.16 -10.08
N THR A 49 2.15 8.45 -9.80
CA THR A 49 3.24 9.44 -9.89
C THR A 49 3.75 9.87 -8.52
N ASN A 50 3.04 9.55 -7.44
CA ASN A 50 3.44 9.86 -6.07
C ASN A 50 3.12 8.71 -5.10
N MET A 51 4.16 8.12 -4.50
CA MET A 51 4.06 7.11 -3.43
C MET A 51 4.79 7.55 -2.14
N GLY A 52 5.06 8.86 -2.00
CA GLY A 52 5.81 9.37 -0.85
C GLY A 52 5.18 8.97 0.47
N ASN A 53 6.00 8.47 1.40
CA ASN A 53 5.59 8.03 2.74
C ASN A 53 4.46 6.99 2.79
N MET A 54 4.14 6.33 1.67
CA MET A 54 3.04 5.37 1.58
C MET A 54 3.15 4.25 2.61
N PHE A 55 4.37 3.76 2.84
CA PHE A 55 4.71 2.66 3.76
C PHE A 55 5.64 3.11 4.90
N ASP A 56 5.67 4.40 5.21
CA ASP A 56 6.42 4.84 6.39
C ASP A 56 5.68 4.39 7.67
N GLY A 57 6.40 3.78 8.60
CA GLY A 57 5.83 3.22 9.83
C GLY A 57 5.01 1.93 9.72
N VAL A 58 4.98 1.23 8.56
CA VAL A 58 4.37 -0.11 8.46
C VAL A 58 5.36 -1.23 8.81
N THR A 59 4.82 -2.39 9.22
CA THR A 59 5.62 -3.58 9.57
C THR A 59 5.40 -4.70 8.55
N LEU A 60 5.90 -4.52 7.32
CA LEU A 60 5.84 -5.56 6.29
C LEU A 60 6.72 -6.76 6.64
N SER A 61 6.20 -7.96 6.44
CA SER A 61 7.01 -9.17 6.41
C SER A 61 7.95 -9.16 5.19
N THR A 62 9.08 -9.86 5.29
CA THR A 62 10.03 -9.99 4.16
C THR A 62 9.34 -10.53 2.91
N ALA A 63 8.46 -11.52 3.06
CA ALA A 63 7.72 -12.09 1.94
C ALA A 63 6.84 -11.06 1.22
N ASN A 64 6.13 -10.20 1.96
CA ASN A 64 5.28 -9.17 1.36
C ASN A 64 6.11 -8.00 0.81
N TYR A 65 7.23 -7.66 1.44
CA TYR A 65 8.15 -6.66 0.92
C TYR A 65 8.79 -7.13 -0.41
N ASP A 66 9.26 -8.37 -0.46
CA ASP A 66 9.83 -8.95 -1.68
C ASP A 66 8.78 -8.99 -2.80
N ALA A 67 7.54 -9.35 -2.50
CA ALA A 67 6.44 -9.36 -3.47
C ALA A 67 6.14 -7.97 -4.07
N LEU A 68 6.43 -6.87 -3.36
CA LEU A 68 6.30 -5.51 -3.90
C LEU A 68 7.38 -5.18 -4.94
N LEU A 69 8.56 -5.80 -4.86
CA LEU A 69 9.71 -5.50 -5.71
C LEU A 69 9.73 -6.29 -7.03
N ILE A 70 8.93 -7.36 -7.12
CA ILE A 70 8.94 -8.32 -8.23
C ILE A 70 7.78 -8.05 -9.22
N GLY A 71 6.88 -7.12 -8.88
CA GLY A 71 5.75 -6.68 -9.71
C GLY A 71 6.12 -5.75 -10.86
#